data_AF-A0A4Q3W8S9-F1
#
_entry.id   AF-A0A4Q3W8S9-F1
#
_cell.length_a   1.000
_cell.length_b   1.000
_cell.length_c   1.000
_cell.angle_alpha   90.00
_cell.angle_beta   90.00
_cell.angle_gamma   90.00
#
_symmetry.space_group_name_H-M   'P 1'
#
loop_
_entity.id
_entity.type
_entity.pdbx_description
1 polymer ?
#
loop_
_entity_poly.entity_id
_entity_poly.type
_entity_poly.pdbx_seq_one_letter_code
_entity_poly.pdbx_strand_id
1 'polypeptide(L)'
;MQFYDGCHSPRKILFISAAADGHFYPLTGLAKHLQSQGHDVRWFTQSFYKEKLDKLGIPHYPYVHVPQINQENFPTFFAEREHQKSQLAKFKFDLEYVFIKSLPEGVKDLENIYAEFPFDIVIADIFSFIIPIIKA
;
A
#
# COMPACT_ATOMS: atom_id res chain seq x y z
N MET A 1 -8.39 38.78 6.29
CA MET A 1 -8.44 37.79 5.20
C MET A 1 -8.92 36.49 5.83
N GLN A 2 -10.19 36.17 5.63
CA GLN A 2 -10.92 34.99 6.13
C GLN A 2 -11.71 34.57 4.86
N PHE A 3 -11.78 33.33 4.39
CA PHE A 3 -12.11 32.03 4.98
C PHE A 3 -11.49 30.93 4.06
N TYR A 4 -11.11 29.73 4.50
CA TYR A 4 -11.95 28.69 5.09
C TYR A 4 -11.24 27.98 6.25
N ASP A 5 -11.79 28.11 7.46
CA ASP A 5 -11.73 27.02 8.44
C ASP A 5 -12.75 25.97 7.99
N GLY A 6 -12.38 25.19 6.99
CA GLY A 6 -13.10 23.97 6.68
C GLY A 6 -12.89 23.03 7.85
N CYS A 7 -13.80 23.03 8.82
CA CYS A 7 -13.90 21.97 9.82
C CYS A 7 -14.31 20.68 9.08
N HIS A 8 -13.35 20.08 8.38
CA HIS A 8 -13.52 18.75 7.82
C HIS A 8 -13.46 17.79 9.01
N SER A 9 -14.55 17.03 9.21
CA SER A 9 -14.58 15.98 10.21
C SER A 9 -13.37 15.06 10.02
N PRO A 10 -12.64 14.69 11.08
CA PRO A 10 -11.59 13.68 11.00
C PRO A 10 -12.03 12.46 10.19
N ARG A 11 -11.23 12.06 9.21
CA ARG A 11 -11.44 10.89 8.39
C ARG A 11 -10.43 9.82 8.75
N LYS A 12 -10.85 8.57 8.63
CA LYS A 12 -9.98 7.39 8.68
C LYS A 12 -9.46 7.13 7.28
N ILE A 13 -8.16 7.24 7.09
CA ILE A 13 -7.52 7.18 5.78
C ILE A 13 -6.54 6.01 5.76
N LEU A 14 -6.74 5.07 4.85
CA LEU A 14 -5.81 3.98 4.62
C LEU A 14 -4.93 4.30 3.41
N PHE A 15 -3.62 4.36 3.63
CA PHE A 15 -2.64 4.37 2.55
C PHE A 15 -2.31 2.94 2.13
N ILE A 16 -2.23 2.71 0.82
CA ILE A 16 -1.79 1.45 0.22
C ILE A 16 -0.71 1.78 -0.80
N SER A 17 0.44 1.11 -0.71
CA SER A 17 1.52 1.33 -1.66
C SER A 17 2.24 0.03 -2.00
N ALA A 18 2.69 -0.08 -3.24
CA ALA A 18 3.66 -1.09 -3.61
C ALA A 18 4.88 -0.99 -2.70
N ALA A 19 5.42 -2.15 -2.33
CA ALA A 19 6.52 -2.25 -1.37
C ALA A 19 7.87 -1.98 -2.03
N ALA A 20 8.02 -0.77 -2.57
CA ALA A 20 9.24 -0.26 -3.16
C ALA A 20 9.42 1.21 -2.77
N ASP A 21 10.66 1.60 -2.48
CA ASP A 21 10.95 2.91 -1.91
C ASP A 21 10.49 4.08 -2.80
N GLY A 22 10.57 3.91 -4.12
CA GLY A 22 10.07 4.90 -5.10
C GLY A 22 8.55 5.10 -5.10
N HIS A 23 7.80 4.19 -4.48
CA HIS A 23 6.34 4.27 -4.31
C HIS A 23 5.95 4.71 -2.90
N PHE A 24 6.66 4.20 -1.89
CA PHE A 24 6.43 4.49 -0.49
C PHE A 24 6.79 5.94 -0.13
N TYR A 25 8.04 6.36 -0.38
CA TYR A 25 8.53 7.65 0.14
C TYR A 25 7.79 8.88 -0.38
N PRO A 26 7.42 8.99 -1.68
CA PRO A 26 6.70 10.16 -2.18
C PRO A 26 5.37 10.42 -1.46
N LEU A 27 4.72 9.37 -0.95
CA LEU A 27 3.42 9.47 -0.26
C LEU A 27 3.56 9.83 1.22
N THR A 28 4.73 9.67 1.84
CA THR A 28 4.93 9.92 3.29
C THR A 28 4.66 11.37 3.68
N GLY A 29 5.06 12.34 2.84
CA GLY A 29 4.79 13.76 3.08
C GLY A 29 3.30 14.07 3.08
N LEU A 30 2.54 13.48 2.15
CA LEU A 30 1.08 13.61 2.10
C LEU A 30 0.43 12.98 3.33
N ALA A 31 0.86 11.78 3.73
CA ALA A 31 0.35 11.12 4.93
C ALA A 31 0.57 11.97 6.20
N LYS A 32 1.76 12.55 6.37
CA LYS A 32 2.05 13.47 7.48
C LYS A 32 1.23 14.74 7.42
N HIS A 33 1.02 15.31 6.24
CA HIS A 33 0.16 16.46 6.07
C HIS A 33 -1.27 16.14 6.52
N LEU A 34 -1.85 15.03 6.06
CA LEU A 34 -3.21 14.61 6.45
C LEU A 34 -3.33 14.32 7.95
N GLN A 35 -2.33 13.69 8.58
CA GLN A 35 -2.29 13.56 10.04
C GLN A 35 -2.27 14.94 10.74
N SER A 36 -1.52 15.91 10.22
CA SER A 36 -1.48 17.26 10.81
C SER A 36 -2.81 18.01 10.73
N GLN A 37 -3.68 17.61 9.79
CA GLN A 37 -5.05 18.12 9.66
C GLN A 37 -6.04 17.37 10.58
N GLY A 38 -5.58 16.43 11.40
CA GLY A 38 -6.40 15.69 12.37
C GLY A 38 -7.04 14.40 11.85
N HIS A 39 -6.62 13.90 10.69
CA HIS A 39 -7.09 12.60 10.17
C HIS A 39 -6.38 11.40 10.84
N ASP A 40 -7.10 10.28 11.04
CA ASP A 40 -6.50 9.01 11.47
C ASP A 40 -5.94 8.33 10.22
N VAL A 41 -4.62 8.49 10.01
CA VAL A 41 -3.91 7.94 8.86
C VAL A 41 -3.18 6.68 9.27
N ARG A 42 -3.44 5.59 8.54
CA ARG A 42 -2.76 4.29 8.71
C ARG A 42 -2.24 3.80 7.37
N TRP A 43 -1.33 2.84 7.39
CA TRP A 43 -0.67 2.36 6.17
C TRP A 43 -0.70 0.83 6.07
N PHE A 44 -1.10 0.32 4.91
CA PHE A 44 -1.03 -1.09 4.55
C PHE A 44 0.09 -1.32 3.53
N THR A 45 1.15 -2.02 3.93
CA THR A 45 2.31 -2.37 3.09
C THR A 45 3.15 -3.47 3.74
N GLN A 46 4.29 -3.83 3.16
CA GLN A 46 5.16 -4.89 3.69
C GLN A 46 5.77 -4.59 5.07
N SER A 47 6.11 -5.66 5.79
CA SER A 47 6.58 -5.63 7.18
C SER A 47 7.88 -4.84 7.35
N PHE A 48 8.76 -4.83 6.35
CA PHE A 48 10.04 -4.14 6.42
C PHE A 48 9.93 -2.60 6.42
N TYR A 49 8.74 -2.03 6.18
CA TYR A 49 8.48 -0.60 6.36
C TYR A 49 8.11 -0.22 7.80
N LYS A 50 7.95 -1.19 8.72
CA LYS A 50 7.48 -0.95 10.08
C LYS A 50 8.29 0.14 10.80
N GLU A 51 9.62 0.02 10.84
CA GLU A 51 10.47 0.97 11.55
C GLU A 51 10.34 2.40 10.98
N LYS A 52 10.20 2.52 9.65
CA LYS A 52 10.02 3.81 8.98
C LYS A 52 8.65 4.43 9.34
N LEU A 53 7.59 3.62 9.35
CA LEU A 53 6.24 4.06 9.72
C LEU A 53 6.14 4.42 11.21
N ASP A 54 6.79 3.65 12.09
CA ASP A 54 6.88 3.94 13.53
C ASP A 54 7.54 5.32 13.76
N LYS A 55 8.65 5.62 13.08
CA LYS A 55 9.33 6.93 13.15
C LYS A 55 8.44 8.09 12.67
N LEU A 56 7.53 7.82 11.73
CA LEU A 56 6.56 8.78 11.24
C LEU A 56 5.33 8.90 12.15
N GLY A 57 5.17 8.02 13.14
CA GLY A 57 3.96 7.94 13.96
C GLY A 57 2.73 7.52 13.15
N ILE A 58 2.91 6.67 12.14
CA ILE A 58 1.81 6.14 11.31
C ILE A 58 1.59 4.67 11.68
N PRO A 59 0.42 4.28 12.21
CA PRO A 59 0.10 2.88 12.47
C PRO A 59 0.19 2.04 11.20
N HIS A 60 0.82 0.87 11.32
CA HIS A 60 1.14 -0.02 10.21
C HIS A 60 0.30 -1.30 10.27
N TYR A 61 -0.37 -1.60 9.17
CA TYR A 61 -0.89 -2.92 8.85
C TYR A 61 0.09 -3.64 7.91
N PRO A 62 0.88 -4.60 8.40
CA PRO A 62 1.75 -5.39 7.55
C PRO A 62 0.92 -6.35 6.68
N TYR A 63 1.45 -6.72 5.51
CA TYR A 63 0.91 -7.85 4.74
C TYR A 63 0.89 -9.13 5.60
N VAL A 64 -0.26 -9.77 5.71
CA VAL A 64 -0.43 -11.01 6.49
C VAL A 64 -0.62 -12.20 5.56
N HIS A 65 -1.50 -12.07 4.57
CA HIS A 65 -1.75 -13.10 3.57
C HIS A 65 -0.93 -12.86 2.29
N VAL A 66 -0.70 -11.59 1.92
CA VAL A 66 0.14 -11.29 0.76
C VAL A 66 1.59 -11.68 1.06
N PRO A 67 2.30 -12.37 0.14
CA PRO A 67 3.70 -12.72 0.34
C PRO A 67 4.60 -11.49 0.61
N GLN A 68 5.46 -11.60 1.61
CA GLN A 68 6.47 -10.59 1.94
C GLN A 68 7.66 -10.73 0.98
N ILE A 69 7.66 -9.94 -0.08
CA ILE A 69 8.64 -9.97 -1.17
C ILE A 69 9.51 -8.70 -1.15
N ASN A 70 10.82 -8.86 -1.06
CA ASN A 70 11.80 -7.79 -1.17
C ASN A 70 12.81 -8.09 -2.29
N GLN A 71 13.75 -7.18 -2.56
CA GLN A 71 14.73 -7.38 -3.61
C GLN A 71 15.61 -8.62 -3.42
N GLU A 72 15.85 -9.03 -2.17
CA GLU A 72 16.72 -10.16 -1.85
C GLU A 72 16.03 -11.50 -2.14
N ASN A 73 14.75 -11.65 -1.79
CA ASN A 73 14.01 -12.90 -1.96
C ASN A 73 13.22 -12.97 -3.28
N PHE A 74 13.07 -11.86 -3.99
CA PHE A 74 12.33 -11.80 -5.27
C PHE A 74 12.82 -12.83 -6.30
N PRO A 75 14.14 -13.04 -6.52
CA PRO A 75 14.62 -14.06 -7.45
C PRO A 75 14.26 -15.49 -7.03
N THR A 76 14.09 -15.72 -5.72
CA THR A 76 13.68 -17.03 -5.17
C THR A 76 12.19 -17.28 -5.38
N PHE A 77 11.34 -16.27 -5.19
CA PHE A 77 9.89 -16.37 -5.42
C PHE A 77 9.52 -16.45 -6.90
N PHE A 78 10.32 -15.82 -7.76
CA PHE A 78 10.00 -15.64 -9.18
C PHE A 78 11.17 -16.02 -10.09
N ALA A 79 11.74 -17.21 -9.89
CA ALA A 79 12.88 -17.68 -10.67
C ALA A 79 12.58 -17.72 -12.18
N GLU A 80 11.33 -18.04 -12.57
CA GLU A 80 10.88 -18.08 -13.97
C GLU A 80 10.92 -16.72 -14.66
N ARG A 81 10.99 -15.62 -13.90
CA ARG A 81 11.13 -14.28 -14.46
C ARG A 81 12.44 -14.12 -15.22
N GLU A 82 13.51 -14.83 -14.83
CA GLU A 82 14.80 -14.77 -15.54
C GLU A 82 14.76 -15.43 -16.91
N HIS A 83 13.78 -16.29 -17.18
CA HIS A 83 13.57 -16.88 -18.51
C HIS A 83 12.95 -15.88 -19.51
N GLN A 84 12.48 -14.72 -19.04
CA GLN A 84 11.85 -13.71 -19.90
C GLN A 84 12.92 -12.87 -20.63
N LYS A 85 12.93 -12.95 -21.96
CA LYS A 85 14.01 -12.41 -22.81
C LYS A 85 13.98 -10.89 -23.05
N SER A 86 12.88 -10.21 -22.70
CA SER A 86 12.73 -8.76 -22.94
C SER A 86 12.14 -8.06 -21.73
N GLN A 87 12.37 -6.75 -21.61
CA GLN A 87 11.81 -5.94 -20.52
C GLN A 87 10.28 -5.94 -20.54
N LEU A 88 9.66 -5.94 -21.73
CA LEU A 88 8.21 -6.05 -21.85
C LEU A 88 7.70 -7.41 -21.36
N ALA A 89 8.42 -8.50 -21.64
CA ALA A 89 8.06 -9.83 -21.15
C ALA A 89 8.23 -9.94 -19.62
N LYS A 90 9.32 -9.40 -19.06
CA LYS A 90 9.53 -9.29 -17.61
C LYS A 90 8.42 -8.47 -16.94
N PHE A 91 8.03 -7.34 -17.52
CA PHE A 91 6.95 -6.51 -17.00
C PHE A 91 5.59 -7.23 -17.03
N LYS A 92 5.25 -7.91 -18.13
CA LYS A 92 4.02 -8.72 -18.19
C LYS A 92 4.01 -9.84 -17.15
N PHE A 93 5.15 -10.50 -16.94
CA PHE A 93 5.33 -11.47 -15.88
C PHE A 93 5.08 -10.83 -14.51
N ASP A 94 5.67 -9.67 -14.23
CA ASP A 94 5.48 -8.98 -12.95
C ASP A 94 4.01 -8.64 -12.72
N LEU A 95 3.32 -8.09 -13.73
CA LEU A 95 1.89 -7.81 -13.67
C LEU A 95 1.06 -9.05 -13.29
N GLU A 96 1.29 -10.17 -13.97
CA GLU A 96 0.52 -11.39 -13.72
C GLU A 96 0.85 -12.02 -12.36
N TYR A 97 2.13 -12.27 -12.10
CA TYR A 97 2.56 -13.14 -11.01
C TYR A 97 2.82 -12.41 -9.71
N VAL A 98 3.29 -11.16 -9.77
CA VAL A 98 3.62 -10.38 -8.57
C VAL A 98 2.39 -9.61 -8.10
N PHE A 99 1.67 -8.96 -9.01
CA PHE A 99 0.56 -8.07 -8.68
C PHE A 99 -0.82 -8.76 -8.74
N ILE A 100 -1.21 -9.29 -9.91
CA ILE A 100 -2.58 -9.80 -10.14
C ILE A 100 -2.84 -11.08 -9.33
N LYS A 101 -1.91 -12.03 -9.31
CA LYS A 101 -2.09 -13.30 -8.57
C LYS A 101 -2.14 -13.11 -7.05
N SER A 102 -1.57 -12.03 -6.52
CA SER A 102 -1.59 -11.70 -5.09
C SER A 102 -2.86 -10.97 -4.64
N LEU A 103 -3.78 -10.67 -5.57
CA LEU A 103 -5.00 -9.91 -5.26
C LEU A 103 -5.94 -10.63 -4.28
N PRO A 104 -6.21 -11.94 -4.38
CA PRO A 104 -7.09 -12.63 -3.43
C PRO A 104 -6.61 -12.51 -1.98
N GLU A 105 -5.30 -12.67 -1.76
CA GLU A 105 -4.67 -12.52 -0.45
C GLU A 105 -4.73 -11.07 0.04
N GLY A 106 -4.49 -10.11 -0.86
CA GLY A 106 -4.62 -8.69 -0.55
C GLY A 106 -6.03 -8.31 -0.15
N VAL A 107 -7.05 -8.87 -0.82
CA VAL A 107 -8.46 -8.63 -0.49
C VAL A 107 -8.75 -9.12 0.92
N LYS A 108 -8.28 -10.32 1.28
CA LYS A 108 -8.43 -10.86 2.63
C LYS A 108 -7.75 -9.98 3.68
N ASP A 109 -6.55 -9.48 3.40
CA ASP A 109 -5.88 -8.52 4.28
C ASP A 109 -6.71 -7.24 4.45
N LEU A 110 -7.22 -6.66 3.35
CA LEU A 110 -8.06 -5.47 3.41
C LEU A 110 -9.38 -5.67 4.17
N GLU A 111 -10.03 -6.82 4.00
CA GLU A 111 -11.27 -7.16 4.71
C GLU A 111 -11.02 -7.20 6.23
N ASN A 112 -9.91 -7.81 6.65
CA ASN A 112 -9.52 -7.84 8.07
C ASN A 112 -9.20 -6.44 8.59
N ILE A 113 -8.45 -5.64 7.82
CA ILE A 113 -8.12 -4.26 8.17
C ILE A 113 -9.39 -3.42 8.29
N TYR A 114 -10.34 -3.56 7.36
CA TYR A 114 -11.58 -2.79 7.39
C TYR A 114 -12.47 -3.16 8.58
N ALA A 115 -12.48 -4.44 8.98
CA ALA A 115 -13.19 -4.90 10.17
C ALA A 115 -12.65 -4.26 11.47
N GLU A 116 -11.32 -4.05 11.57
CA GLU A 116 -10.68 -3.40 12.71
C GLU A 116 -10.72 -1.86 12.60
N PHE A 117 -10.53 -1.35 11.39
CA PHE A 117 -10.38 0.06 11.06
C PHE A 117 -11.23 0.39 9.83
N PRO A 118 -12.54 0.67 10.05
CA PRO A 118 -13.46 1.00 8.96
C PRO A 118 -13.08 2.37 8.41
N PHE A 119 -12.22 2.39 7.39
CA PHE A 119 -11.69 3.61 6.78
C PHE A 119 -12.71 4.28 5.86
N ASP A 120 -12.67 5.60 5.78
CA ASP A 120 -13.51 6.43 4.90
C ASP A 120 -12.90 6.60 3.51
N ILE A 121 -11.55 6.62 3.44
CA ILE A 121 -10.79 6.99 2.25
C ILE A 121 -9.63 6.02 2.07
N VAL A 122 -9.39 5.62 0.83
CA VAL A 122 -8.17 4.91 0.42
C VAL A 122 -7.33 5.83 -0.46
N ILE A 123 -6.05 5.99 -0.11
CA ILE A 123 -5.06 6.62 -0.97
C ILE A 123 -4.10 5.53 -1.41
N ALA A 124 -4.05 5.27 -2.70
CA ALA A 124 -3.28 4.16 -3.24
C ALA A 124 -2.44 4.60 -4.44
N ASP A 125 -1.25 4.02 -4.56
CA ASP A 125 -0.40 4.26 -5.73
C ASP A 125 -0.86 3.48 -6.96
N ILE A 126 -0.23 3.78 -8.10
CA ILE A 126 -0.55 3.17 -9.40
C ILE A 126 -0.26 1.65 -9.46
N PHE A 127 0.51 1.08 -8.53
CA PHE A 127 0.83 -0.35 -8.47
C PHE A 127 0.06 -1.09 -7.37
N SER A 128 -0.92 -0.43 -6.76
CA SER A 128 -1.85 -1.05 -5.83
C SER A 128 -3.05 -1.62 -6.58
N PHE A 129 -2.84 -2.75 -7.27
CA PHE A 129 -3.84 -3.37 -8.15
C PHE A 129 -5.13 -3.84 -7.44
N ILE A 130 -5.18 -3.75 -6.12
CA ILE A 130 -6.36 -4.08 -5.32
C ILE A 130 -7.47 -3.02 -5.39
N ILE A 131 -7.16 -1.78 -5.77
CA ILE A 131 -8.10 -0.65 -5.80
C ILE A 131 -9.42 -0.98 -6.51
N PRO A 132 -9.45 -1.59 -7.71
CA PRO A 132 -10.70 -1.84 -8.43
C PRO A 132 -11.64 -2.83 -7.73
N ILE A 133 -11.15 -3.56 -6.72
CA ILE A 133 -11.91 -4.57 -5.98
C ILE A 133 -12.50 -3.98 -4.68
N ILE A 134 -11.99 -2.84 -4.21
CA ILE A 134 -12.51 -2.15 -3.03
C ILE A 134 -13.91 -1.63 -3.35
N LYS A 135 -14.91 -2.11 -2.62
CA LYS A 135 -16.30 -1.69 -2.79
C LYS A 135 -16.53 -0.39 -2.02
N ALA A 136 -17.26 0.53 -2.66
CA ALA A 136 -17.78 1.75 -2.03
C ALA A 136 -19.02 1.46 -1.18
#